data_AF-A0A0B4XMS8-F1
#
_entry.id   AF-A0A0B4XMS8-F1
#
_cell.length_a   1.000
_cell.length_b   1.000
_cell.length_c   1.000
_cell.angle_alpha   90.00
_cell.angle_beta   90.00
_cell.angle_gamma   90.00
#
_symmetry.space_group_name_H-M   'P 1'
#
loop_
_entity.id
_entity.type
_entity.pdbx_description
1 polymer ?
#
loop_
_entity_poly.entity_id
_entity_poly.type
_entity_poly.pdbx_seq_one_letter_code
_entity_poly.pdbx_strand_id
1 'polypeptide(L)'
;MKSSVILILFLPVIMMLSGGGAQADPLDVENLLPDFYSDPSLSASIGYFGDVAQVTVDKFSGKLVARAEDVVVPGNGGLDIILQRTYTSLDPGVIPEYSYLGAGWSMHYGQIRITDPDRMCSRLWSTTMSGNPVYVAGDGSTRALAFVTLPVSADLGAEYVSSRNDLVYCNQDGTFYMRSPDGRRYDFDAFSYEPDTAYPAVWYVTKVTDRNGNTLDISYVPTGTLGGMGMVMTQISAGDGRIVTFAYQGSSGDSVVPPL
;
A
#
# COMPACT_ATOMS: atom_id res chain seq x y z
N MET A 1 -54.46 -46.33 -79.56
CA MET A 1 -54.25 -47.75 -79.18
C MET A 1 -52.75 -48.02 -79.18
N LYS A 2 -52.25 -48.64 -78.09
CA LYS A 2 -50.86 -49.13 -77.86
C LYS A 2 -49.81 -48.02 -77.67
N SER A 3 -48.83 -48.12 -76.79
CA SER A 3 -48.51 -49.03 -75.68
C SER A 3 -47.32 -48.38 -74.95
N SER A 4 -47.24 -48.52 -73.64
CA SER A 4 -46.17 -48.04 -72.77
C SER A 4 -44.81 -48.67 -73.08
N VAL A 5 -43.71 -47.92 -72.89
CA VAL A 5 -42.46 -48.47 -72.33
C VAL A 5 -41.82 -47.42 -71.40
N ILE A 6 -41.47 -47.89 -70.20
CA ILE A 6 -40.83 -47.20 -69.09
C ILE A 6 -39.30 -47.29 -69.25
N LEU A 7 -38.57 -46.20 -68.96
CA LEU A 7 -37.20 -46.33 -68.45
C LEU A 7 -36.91 -45.22 -67.43
N ILE A 8 -36.17 -45.64 -66.40
CA ILE A 8 -36.11 -45.13 -65.04
C ILE A 8 -34.75 -44.44 -64.78
N LEU A 9 -34.79 -43.33 -64.02
CA LEU A 9 -33.77 -42.72 -63.15
C LEU A 9 -32.38 -42.31 -63.70
N PHE A 10 -31.98 -41.04 -63.49
CA PHE A 10 -31.29 -40.58 -62.27
C PHE A 10 -31.08 -39.05 -62.30
N LEU A 11 -31.50 -38.34 -61.24
CA LEU A 11 -31.14 -36.94 -60.97
C LEU A 11 -29.70 -36.86 -60.42
N PRO A 12 -29.02 -35.72 -60.62
CA PRO A 12 -28.64 -34.95 -59.45
C PRO A 12 -29.00 -33.47 -59.57
N VAL A 13 -29.50 -32.98 -58.43
CA VAL A 13 -29.63 -31.58 -58.03
C VAL A 13 -28.22 -30.98 -57.87
N ILE A 14 -28.03 -29.68 -58.16
CA ILE A 14 -27.44 -28.68 -57.24
C ILE A 14 -27.24 -27.31 -57.91
N MET A 15 -27.97 -26.36 -57.30
CA MET A 15 -27.70 -24.95 -56.96
C MET A 15 -27.17 -23.93 -57.98
N MET A 16 -27.97 -22.87 -58.04
CA MET A 16 -27.68 -21.55 -58.57
C MET A 16 -26.52 -20.87 -57.81
N LEU A 17 -25.60 -20.25 -58.56
CA LEU A 17 -24.74 -19.18 -58.07
C LEU A 17 -25.21 -17.86 -58.68
N SER A 18 -25.99 -17.10 -57.91
CA SER A 18 -26.21 -15.68 -58.16
C SER A 18 -25.04 -14.89 -57.56
N GLY A 19 -24.33 -14.13 -58.40
CA GLY A 19 -23.31 -13.19 -57.95
C GLY A 19 -23.92 -12.08 -57.11
N GLY A 20 -23.60 -12.09 -55.81
CA GLY A 20 -23.73 -10.93 -54.94
C GLY A 20 -22.36 -10.25 -54.86
N GLY A 21 -22.28 -9.00 -55.33
CA GLY A 21 -21.11 -8.17 -55.14
C GLY A 21 -20.81 -7.99 -53.65
N ALA A 22 -19.54 -8.12 -53.28
CA ALA A 22 -19.07 -7.80 -51.94
C ALA A 22 -19.33 -6.31 -51.66
N GLN A 23 -20.29 -6.04 -50.79
CA GLN A 23 -20.49 -4.72 -50.20
C GLN A 23 -19.36 -4.52 -49.17
N ALA A 24 -18.58 -3.46 -49.33
CA ALA A 24 -17.60 -3.07 -48.33
C ALA A 24 -18.30 -2.86 -46.98
N ASP A 25 -17.80 -3.54 -45.95
CA ASP A 25 -18.23 -3.37 -44.57
C ASP A 25 -17.90 -1.93 -44.13
N PRO A 26 -18.89 -1.08 -43.84
CA PRO A 26 -18.60 0.25 -43.32
C PRO A 26 -18.00 0.04 -41.93
N LEU A 27 -16.77 0.55 -41.73
CA LEU A 27 -16.13 0.63 -40.42
C LEU A 27 -17.14 1.13 -39.38
N ASP A 28 -17.66 0.20 -38.58
CA ASP A 28 -18.61 0.51 -37.53
C ASP A 28 -17.83 1.28 -36.46
N VAL A 29 -18.21 2.54 -36.24
CA VAL A 29 -17.50 3.45 -35.33
C VAL A 29 -17.52 2.89 -33.89
N GLU A 30 -18.49 2.04 -33.59
CA GLU A 30 -18.62 1.30 -32.34
C GLU A 30 -17.54 0.23 -32.13
N ASN A 31 -16.92 -0.30 -33.19
CA ASN A 31 -15.76 -1.22 -33.14
C ASN A 31 -14.40 -0.50 -33.27
N LEU A 32 -14.40 0.81 -33.49
CA LEU A 32 -13.19 1.65 -33.62
C LEU A 32 -12.83 2.37 -32.31
N LEU A 33 -13.77 2.46 -31.39
CA LEU A 33 -13.53 2.91 -30.03
C LEU A 33 -13.06 1.70 -29.21
N PRO A 34 -11.83 1.70 -28.66
CA PRO A 34 -11.42 0.67 -27.73
C PRO A 34 -12.44 0.61 -26.59
N ASP A 35 -13.10 -0.52 -26.43
CA ASP A 35 -13.88 -0.77 -25.23
C ASP A 35 -12.88 -0.87 -24.08
N PHE A 36 -12.88 0.16 -23.24
CA PHE A 36 -11.89 0.41 -22.19
C PHE A 36 -11.73 -0.76 -21.20
N TYR A 37 -12.73 -1.67 -21.16
CA TYR A 37 -12.75 -2.83 -20.28
C TYR A 37 -12.36 -4.15 -20.96
N SER A 38 -12.21 -4.19 -22.28
CA SER A 38 -11.89 -5.40 -23.04
C SER A 38 -10.56 -5.35 -23.79
N ASP A 39 -9.84 -4.22 -23.74
CA ASP A 39 -8.49 -4.12 -24.30
C ASP A 39 -7.43 -4.72 -23.34
N PRO A 40 -6.77 -5.84 -23.69
CA PRO A 40 -5.68 -6.40 -22.90
C PRO A 40 -4.37 -5.59 -23.03
N SER A 41 -4.33 -4.56 -23.88
CA SER A 41 -3.17 -3.69 -24.04
C SER A 41 -3.25 -2.49 -23.10
N LEU A 42 -2.20 -2.31 -22.30
CA LEU A 42 -2.03 -1.11 -21.48
C LEU A 42 -2.10 0.13 -22.38
N SER A 43 -3.07 1.00 -22.12
CA SER A 43 -3.13 2.33 -22.72
C SER A 43 -1.84 3.09 -22.40
N ALA A 44 -1.00 3.28 -23.42
CA ALA A 44 0.30 3.93 -23.33
C ALA A 44 0.24 5.45 -23.09
N SER A 45 -0.94 6.01 -22.81
CA SER A 45 -1.14 7.45 -22.59
C SER A 45 -1.48 7.84 -21.15
N ILE A 46 -1.29 6.97 -20.16
CA ILE A 46 -1.27 7.39 -18.74
C ILE A 46 0.13 7.94 -18.44
N GLY A 47 0.35 9.18 -18.84
CA GLY A 47 1.57 9.92 -18.54
C GLY A 47 1.68 10.27 -17.06
N TYR A 48 2.79 9.84 -16.44
CA TYR A 48 3.46 10.52 -15.33
C TYR A 48 2.61 10.93 -14.10
N PHE A 49 1.65 10.10 -13.72
CA PHE A 49 1.00 10.13 -12.41
C PHE A 49 0.74 8.68 -11.98
N GLY A 50 1.60 8.17 -11.10
CA GLY A 50 1.52 6.83 -10.51
C GLY A 50 2.10 5.71 -11.37
N ASP A 51 3.05 4.96 -10.80
CA ASP A 51 3.47 3.68 -11.39
C ASP A 51 2.30 2.68 -11.32
N VAL A 52 2.22 1.75 -12.26
CA VAL A 52 1.18 0.71 -12.25
C VAL A 52 1.29 -0.03 -10.92
N ALA A 53 0.19 -0.11 -10.17
CA ALA A 53 0.22 -0.71 -8.84
C ALA A 53 0.86 -2.11 -8.89
N GLN A 54 1.94 -2.31 -8.14
CA GLN A 54 2.60 -3.60 -8.05
C GLN A 54 1.71 -4.54 -7.25
N VAL A 55 1.12 -5.52 -7.94
CA VAL A 55 0.26 -6.54 -7.33
C VAL A 55 1.04 -7.83 -7.15
N THR A 56 1.03 -8.37 -5.94
CA THR A 56 1.69 -9.62 -5.58
C THR A 56 0.78 -10.46 -4.69
N VAL A 57 0.97 -11.77 -4.70
CA VAL A 57 0.35 -12.67 -3.73
C VAL A 57 1.46 -13.15 -2.79
N ASP A 58 1.29 -12.89 -1.51
CA ASP A 58 2.21 -13.38 -0.50
C ASP A 58 2.13 -14.92 -0.46
N LYS A 59 3.26 -15.58 -0.71
CA LYS A 59 3.29 -17.03 -0.89
C LYS A 59 3.02 -17.82 0.39
N PHE A 60 3.19 -17.18 1.55
CA PHE A 60 3.04 -17.85 2.84
C PHE A 60 1.61 -17.71 3.37
N SER A 61 1.08 -16.49 3.38
CA SER A 61 -0.25 -16.17 3.87
C SER A 61 -1.36 -16.31 2.82
N GLY A 62 -1.01 -16.32 1.53
CA GLY A 62 -1.98 -16.30 0.43
C GLY A 62 -2.66 -14.95 0.24
N LYS A 63 -2.24 -13.91 0.97
CA LYS A 63 -2.85 -12.57 0.89
C LYS A 63 -2.45 -11.86 -0.39
N LEU A 64 -3.40 -11.15 -0.99
CA LEU A 64 -3.13 -10.21 -2.07
C LEU A 64 -2.54 -8.93 -1.46
N VAL A 65 -1.41 -8.48 -1.99
CA VAL A 65 -0.76 -7.22 -1.61
C VAL A 65 -0.62 -6.37 -2.86
N ALA A 66 -1.16 -5.16 -2.84
CA ALA A 66 -0.97 -4.17 -3.90
C ALA A 66 -0.24 -2.94 -3.37
N ARG A 67 0.73 -2.42 -4.12
CA ARG A 67 1.51 -1.22 -3.76
C ARG A 67 1.37 -0.21 -4.89
N ALA A 68 0.94 1.00 -4.56
CA ALA A 68 0.79 2.09 -5.52
C ALA A 68 1.59 3.30 -5.02
N GLU A 69 2.58 3.73 -5.80
CA GLU A 69 3.25 5.00 -5.57
C GLU A 69 2.41 6.11 -6.21
N ASP A 70 1.85 6.99 -5.39
CA ASP A 70 0.96 8.06 -5.87
C ASP A 70 1.78 9.31 -6.26
N VAL A 71 2.78 9.67 -5.46
CA VAL A 71 3.58 10.89 -5.65
C VAL A 71 5.03 10.63 -5.25
N VAL A 72 5.96 11.04 -6.10
CA VAL A 72 7.39 11.11 -5.79
C VAL A 72 7.83 12.56 -5.94
N VAL A 73 8.31 13.18 -4.87
CA VAL A 73 8.97 14.49 -4.91
C VAL A 73 10.47 14.26 -4.72
N PRO A 74 11.29 14.35 -5.78
CA PRO A 74 12.72 14.07 -5.69
C PRO A 74 13.45 15.06 -4.78
N GLY A 75 14.44 14.58 -4.03
CA GLY A 75 15.27 15.38 -3.12
C GLY A 75 16.70 15.57 -3.63
N ASN A 76 17.23 16.77 -3.44
CA ASN A 76 18.64 17.06 -3.71
C ASN A 76 19.52 16.42 -2.63
N GLY A 77 19.80 15.13 -2.78
CA GLY A 77 20.53 14.33 -1.78
C GLY A 77 20.11 12.86 -1.73
N GLY A 78 19.08 12.45 -2.48
CA GLY A 78 18.61 11.06 -2.56
C GLY A 78 17.58 10.69 -1.49
N LEU A 79 17.11 11.66 -0.70
CA LEU A 79 15.98 11.48 0.22
C LEU A 79 14.72 12.07 -0.41
N ASP A 80 13.98 11.23 -1.12
CA ASP A 80 12.75 11.60 -1.80
C ASP A 80 11.56 11.55 -0.83
N ILE A 81 10.57 12.43 -1.05
CA ILE A 81 9.25 12.25 -0.44
C ILE A 81 8.49 11.28 -1.34
N ILE A 82 8.17 10.09 -0.82
CA ILE A 82 7.46 9.06 -1.57
C ILE A 82 6.14 8.80 -0.86
N LEU A 83 5.04 9.13 -1.53
CA LEU A 83 3.71 8.75 -1.09
C LEU A 83 3.36 7.42 -1.72
N GLN A 84 3.31 6.39 -0.88
CA GLN A 84 2.93 5.05 -1.31
C GLN A 84 1.76 4.56 -0.47
N ARG A 85 0.76 3.99 -1.16
CA ARG A 85 -0.31 3.23 -0.54
C ARG A 85 -0.06 1.75 -0.68
N THR A 86 -0.35 1.01 0.39
CA THR A 86 -0.28 -0.44 0.38
C THR A 86 -1.64 -1.02 0.76
N TYR A 87 -2.19 -1.85 -0.12
CA TYR A 87 -3.36 -2.68 0.12
C TYR A 87 -2.93 -4.07 0.58
N THR A 88 -3.62 -4.61 1.58
CA THR A 88 -3.54 -6.03 1.94
C THR A 88 -4.96 -6.61 2.01
N SER A 89 -5.17 -7.77 1.36
CA SER A 89 -6.47 -8.43 1.39
C SER A 89 -6.89 -8.79 2.82
N LEU A 90 -8.16 -8.54 3.09
CA LEU A 90 -8.78 -8.78 4.39
C LEU A 90 -9.10 -10.25 4.57
N ASP A 91 -8.99 -10.72 5.81
CA ASP A 91 -9.45 -12.05 6.16
C ASP A 91 -10.99 -12.06 6.29
N PRO A 92 -11.68 -13.08 5.75
CA PRO A 92 -13.12 -13.16 5.84
C PRO A 92 -13.56 -13.22 7.31
N GLY A 93 -14.51 -12.36 7.69
CA GLY A 93 -15.04 -12.29 9.06
C GLY A 93 -14.21 -11.47 10.04
N VAL A 94 -13.09 -10.87 9.61
CA VAL A 94 -12.31 -9.92 10.41
C VAL A 94 -12.72 -8.50 10.06
N ILE A 95 -13.04 -7.70 11.07
CA ILE A 95 -13.28 -6.26 10.89
C ILE A 95 -11.92 -5.62 10.62
N PRO A 96 -11.73 -4.95 9.47
CA PRO A 96 -10.46 -4.32 9.15
C PRO A 96 -10.16 -3.18 10.13
N GLU A 97 -8.87 -2.96 10.37
CA GLU A 97 -8.42 -1.74 11.02
C GLU A 97 -8.87 -0.52 10.22
N TYR A 98 -9.29 0.52 10.95
CA TYR A 98 -9.71 1.75 10.32
C TYR A 98 -8.56 2.35 9.51
N SER A 99 -8.86 2.78 8.30
CA SER A 99 -7.94 3.53 7.46
C SER A 99 -8.70 4.65 6.75
N TYR A 100 -8.13 5.85 6.78
CA TYR A 100 -8.65 7.02 6.08
C TYR A 100 -8.56 6.88 4.55
N LEU A 101 -7.92 5.84 4.04
CA LEU A 101 -7.82 5.52 2.61
C LEU A 101 -8.81 4.45 2.14
N GLY A 102 -9.63 3.92 3.06
CA GLY A 102 -10.55 2.81 2.81
C GLY A 102 -10.04 1.46 3.30
N ALA A 103 -10.95 0.49 3.35
CA ALA A 103 -10.69 -0.82 3.95
C ALA A 103 -9.53 -1.56 3.25
N GLY A 104 -8.57 -2.05 4.04
CA GLY A 104 -7.40 -2.79 3.58
C GLY A 104 -6.26 -1.92 3.02
N TRP A 105 -6.49 -0.62 2.81
CA TRP A 105 -5.46 0.32 2.37
C TRP A 105 -4.73 0.98 3.54
N SER A 106 -3.47 1.29 3.38
CA SER A 106 -2.64 1.98 4.38
C SER A 106 -1.63 2.89 3.71
N MET A 107 -1.23 3.96 4.39
CA MET A 107 -0.13 4.86 4.01
C MET A 107 0.55 5.36 5.28
N HIS A 108 1.85 5.14 5.42
CA HIS A 108 2.67 5.64 6.52
C HIS A 108 4.16 5.54 6.16
N TYR A 109 5.04 6.23 6.89
CA TYR A 109 6.50 6.10 6.72
C TYR A 109 7.12 4.99 7.58
N GLY A 110 6.33 4.41 8.48
CA GLY A 110 6.71 3.32 9.35
C GLY A 110 5.90 3.36 10.63
N GLN A 111 5.69 2.20 11.23
CA GLN A 111 4.97 2.06 12.49
C GLN A 111 5.60 0.97 13.35
N ILE A 112 5.72 1.19 14.65
CA ILE A 112 5.94 0.11 15.62
C ILE A 112 4.63 -0.17 16.33
N ARG A 113 4.21 -1.43 16.30
CA ARG A 113 2.95 -1.91 16.87
C ARG A 113 3.22 -2.90 17.99
N ILE A 114 2.53 -2.77 19.12
CA ILE A 114 2.60 -3.71 20.24
C ILE A 114 1.23 -3.82 20.93
N THR A 115 0.91 -4.96 21.50
CA THR A 115 -0.39 -5.16 22.19
C THR A 115 -0.48 -4.39 23.51
N ASP A 116 0.65 -4.15 24.15
CA ASP A 116 0.76 -3.59 25.50
C ASP A 116 1.94 -2.60 25.50
N PRO A 117 1.67 -1.28 25.56
CA PRO A 117 2.71 -0.27 25.40
C PRO A 117 3.75 -0.30 26.53
N ASP A 118 3.41 -0.79 27.73
CA ASP A 118 4.33 -0.86 28.87
C ASP A 118 5.47 -1.87 28.65
N ARG A 119 5.36 -2.71 27.61
CA ARG A 119 6.39 -3.68 27.21
C ARG A 119 7.41 -3.10 26.24
N MET A 120 7.11 -1.97 25.61
CA MET A 120 8.06 -1.33 24.71
C MET A 120 9.28 -0.87 25.50
N CYS A 121 10.48 -1.22 25.03
CA CYS A 121 11.74 -0.90 25.71
C CYS A 121 11.89 -1.49 27.13
N SER A 122 11.16 -2.57 27.45
CA SER A 122 11.21 -3.21 28.77
C SER A 122 11.50 -4.70 28.68
N ARG A 123 12.73 -5.11 29.07
CA ARG A 123 13.13 -6.54 29.14
C ARG A 123 12.37 -7.36 30.16
N LEU A 124 11.72 -6.71 31.14
CA LEU A 124 10.97 -7.40 32.20
C LEU A 124 9.86 -8.29 31.64
N TRP A 125 9.40 -7.99 30.43
CA TRP A 125 8.30 -8.66 29.75
C TRP A 125 8.77 -9.56 28.59
N SER A 126 10.07 -9.84 28.49
CA SER A 126 10.69 -10.72 27.47
C SER A 126 10.45 -12.21 27.74
N THR A 127 9.21 -12.62 27.99
CA THR A 127 8.86 -14.01 28.36
C THR A 127 8.28 -14.81 27.20
N THR A 128 7.64 -14.17 26.22
CA THR A 128 7.10 -14.82 25.02
C THR A 128 7.25 -13.95 23.78
N MET A 129 7.39 -14.57 22.60
CA MET A 129 7.44 -13.82 21.33
C MET A 129 6.10 -13.17 20.95
N SER A 130 4.98 -13.63 21.53
CA SER A 130 3.64 -13.09 21.23
C SER A 130 3.45 -11.65 21.71
N GLY A 131 4.27 -11.19 22.67
CA GLY A 131 4.25 -9.82 23.16
C GLY A 131 5.30 -8.91 22.52
N ASN A 132 6.05 -9.41 21.54
CA ASN A 132 7.09 -8.62 20.90
C ASN A 132 6.49 -7.51 20.03
N PRO A 133 7.13 -6.33 19.97
CA PRO A 133 6.73 -5.32 19.01
C PRO A 133 6.92 -5.81 17.56
N VAL A 134 6.14 -5.25 16.65
CA VAL A 134 6.22 -5.49 15.21
C VAL A 134 6.47 -4.17 14.51
N TYR A 135 7.50 -4.12 13.67
CA TYR A 135 7.71 -3.00 12.76
C TYR A 135 6.95 -3.25 11.47
N VAL A 136 6.13 -2.27 11.07
CA VAL A 136 5.47 -2.18 9.77
C VAL A 136 6.15 -1.06 9.00
N ALA A 137 6.88 -1.41 7.94
CA ALA A 137 7.57 -0.42 7.12
C ALA A 137 6.58 0.32 6.20
N GLY A 138 6.98 1.47 5.66
CA GLY A 138 6.09 2.26 4.79
C GLY A 138 5.61 1.54 3.53
N ASP A 139 6.32 0.48 3.13
CA ASP A 139 5.92 -0.40 2.05
C ASP A 139 4.88 -1.48 2.48
N GLY A 140 4.44 -1.45 3.73
CA GLY A 140 3.52 -2.42 4.35
C GLY A 140 4.18 -3.74 4.75
N SER A 141 5.49 -3.94 4.52
CA SER A 141 6.16 -5.15 5.00
C SER A 141 6.24 -5.16 6.52
N THR A 142 5.89 -6.30 7.11
CA THR A 142 5.88 -6.49 8.56
C THR A 142 7.05 -7.36 9.00
N ARG A 143 7.60 -7.05 10.18
CA ARG A 143 8.69 -7.82 10.78
C ARG A 143 8.64 -7.72 12.29
N ALA A 144 8.64 -8.88 12.94
CA ALA A 144 8.71 -8.96 14.40
C ALA A 144 10.08 -8.45 14.87
N LEU A 145 10.07 -7.74 16.00
CA LEU A 145 11.24 -7.22 16.67
C LEU A 145 11.56 -8.14 17.85
N ALA A 146 12.69 -8.82 17.80
CA ALA A 146 13.15 -9.68 18.89
C ALA A 146 14.11 -8.90 19.79
N PHE A 147 14.09 -9.18 21.09
CA PHE A 147 15.09 -8.63 22.00
C PHE A 147 16.50 -9.04 21.58
N VAL A 148 17.41 -8.08 21.57
CA VAL A 148 18.84 -8.36 21.49
C VAL A 148 19.29 -8.93 22.83
N THR A 149 19.91 -10.10 22.79
CA THR A 149 20.42 -10.77 23.99
C THR A 149 21.56 -9.98 24.62
N LEU A 150 21.68 -10.04 25.94
CA LEU A 150 22.90 -9.62 26.61
C LEU A 150 24.02 -10.64 26.32
N PRO A 151 25.28 -10.22 26.13
CA PRO A 151 25.78 -8.83 26.21
C PRO A 151 25.70 -8.03 24.90
N VAL A 152 25.22 -8.63 23.80
CA VAL A 152 25.23 -8.02 22.45
C VAL A 152 24.52 -6.66 22.44
N SER A 153 23.45 -6.49 23.23
CA SER A 153 22.77 -5.20 23.34
C SER A 153 23.62 -4.10 23.97
N ALA A 154 24.54 -4.45 24.88
CA ALA A 154 25.48 -3.49 25.48
C ALA A 154 26.53 -3.03 24.45
N ASP A 155 26.94 -3.92 23.55
CA ASP A 155 27.90 -3.60 22.49
C ASP A 155 27.28 -2.79 21.36
N LEU A 156 26.05 -3.14 20.95
CA LEU A 156 25.34 -2.46 19.86
C LEU A 156 24.59 -1.21 20.31
N GLY A 157 24.24 -1.09 21.59
CA GLY A 157 23.30 -0.10 22.12
C GLY A 157 21.85 -0.31 21.67
N ALA A 158 21.56 -1.40 20.95
CA ALA A 158 20.24 -1.73 20.44
C ALA A 158 19.50 -2.70 21.38
N GLU A 159 18.21 -2.45 21.57
CA GLU A 159 17.33 -3.24 22.43
C GLU A 159 16.58 -4.31 21.64
N TYR A 160 16.17 -4.00 20.41
CA TYR A 160 15.51 -4.93 19.51
C TYR A 160 16.19 -5.03 18.15
N VAL A 161 16.01 -6.18 17.51
CA VAL A 161 16.46 -6.47 16.15
C VAL A 161 15.38 -7.21 15.36
N SER A 162 15.20 -6.84 14.09
CA SER A 162 14.35 -7.56 13.14
C SER A 162 15.12 -8.59 12.32
N SER A 163 14.42 -9.47 11.59
CA SER A 163 15.04 -10.37 10.61
C SER A 163 15.72 -9.67 9.43
N ARG A 164 15.49 -8.36 9.26
CA ARG A 164 16.15 -7.51 8.25
C ARG A 164 17.22 -6.62 8.86
N ASN A 165 17.65 -6.85 10.10
CA ASN A 165 18.64 -6.03 10.81
C ASN A 165 18.20 -4.56 11.00
N ASP A 166 16.90 -4.29 11.18
CA ASP A 166 16.51 -3.01 11.76
C ASP A 166 16.75 -3.08 13.25
N LEU A 167 17.48 -2.10 13.76
CA LEU A 167 17.92 -2.01 15.14
C LEU A 167 17.13 -0.92 15.84
N VAL A 168 16.42 -1.26 16.92
CA VAL A 168 15.69 -0.29 17.74
C VAL A 168 16.52 0.04 18.97
N TYR A 169 16.68 1.33 19.22
CA TYR A 169 17.45 1.89 20.33
C TYR A 169 16.48 2.56 21.28
N CYS A 170 16.50 2.12 22.54
CA CYS A 170 15.64 2.63 23.59
C CYS A 170 16.43 3.57 24.50
N ASN A 171 15.91 4.79 24.67
CA ASN A 171 16.49 5.79 25.55
C ASN A 171 15.91 5.65 26.97
N GLN A 172 16.62 6.20 27.95
CA GLN A 172 16.19 6.15 29.36
C GLN A 172 14.95 7.00 29.66
N ASP A 173 14.64 7.97 28.80
CA ASP A 173 13.46 8.83 28.90
C ASP A 173 12.19 8.19 28.32
N GLY A 174 12.27 6.93 27.86
CA GLY A 174 11.16 6.20 27.24
C GLY A 174 10.98 6.47 25.75
N THR A 175 11.76 7.39 25.16
CA THR A 175 11.78 7.57 23.71
C THR A 175 12.61 6.47 23.05
N PHE A 176 12.39 6.24 21.76
CA PHE A 176 13.18 5.30 21.00
C PHE A 176 13.24 5.70 19.53
N TYR A 177 14.24 5.16 18.83
CA TYR A 177 14.37 5.30 17.39
C TYR A 177 14.82 3.97 16.79
N MET A 178 14.62 3.81 15.48
CA MET A 178 15.07 2.65 14.73
C MET A 178 16.13 3.09 13.72
N ARG A 179 17.13 2.24 13.47
CA ARG A 179 18.03 2.35 12.32
C ARG A 179 17.85 1.15 11.41
N SER A 180 17.61 1.41 10.15
CA SER A 180 17.57 0.39 9.10
C SER A 180 18.98 0.12 8.55
N PRO A 181 19.17 -1.02 7.85
CA PRO A 181 20.47 -1.38 7.28
C PRO A 181 20.99 -0.43 6.19
N ASP A 182 20.10 0.33 5.54
CA ASP A 182 20.46 1.34 4.56
C ASP A 182 21.04 2.62 5.19
N GLY A 183 21.11 2.67 6.53
CA GLY A 183 21.68 3.77 7.30
C GLY A 183 20.68 4.88 7.63
N ARG A 184 19.39 4.72 7.29
CA ARG A 184 18.34 5.66 7.70
C ARG A 184 17.99 5.46 9.17
N ARG A 185 17.71 6.58 9.84
CA ARG A 185 17.14 6.65 11.19
C ARG A 185 15.68 7.05 11.09
N TYR A 186 14.84 6.38 11.88
CA TYR A 186 13.42 6.64 12.02
C TYR A 186 13.13 6.96 13.49
N ASP A 187 12.64 8.15 13.77
CA ASP A 187 12.20 8.57 15.10
C ASP A 187 10.68 8.44 15.20
N PHE A 188 10.19 8.01 16.36
CA PHE A 188 8.83 7.53 16.57
C PHE A 188 8.13 8.29 17.70
N ASP A 189 7.77 9.56 17.47
CA ASP A 189 7.27 10.43 18.54
C ASP A 189 5.73 10.57 18.58
N ALA A 190 5.05 10.18 17.50
CA ALA A 190 3.59 10.20 17.43
C ALA A 190 3.03 8.86 17.91
N PHE A 191 2.09 8.88 18.84
CA PHE A 191 1.58 7.69 19.53
C PHE A 191 0.05 7.62 19.54
N SER A 192 -0.50 6.43 19.39
CA SER A 192 -1.92 6.15 19.58
C SER A 192 -2.10 4.81 20.29
N TYR A 193 -2.94 4.81 21.33
CA TYR A 193 -3.34 3.62 22.06
C TYR A 193 -4.69 3.85 22.73
N GLU A 194 -5.57 2.86 22.66
CA GLU A 194 -6.88 2.87 23.31
C GLU A 194 -7.02 1.59 24.16
N PRO A 195 -6.86 1.68 25.49
CA PRO A 195 -6.74 0.51 26.38
C PRO A 195 -7.99 -0.36 26.40
N ASP A 196 -9.17 0.22 26.12
CA ASP A 196 -10.46 -0.51 26.16
C ASP A 196 -10.76 -1.26 24.86
N THR A 197 -9.82 -1.28 23.90
CA THR A 197 -9.98 -1.94 22.61
C THR A 197 -8.94 -3.02 22.38
N ALA A 198 -9.23 -3.92 21.43
CA ALA A 198 -8.27 -4.94 21.00
C ALA A 198 -7.20 -4.40 20.02
N TYR A 199 -7.16 -3.08 19.76
CA TYR A 199 -6.21 -2.49 18.84
C TYR A 199 -4.83 -2.36 19.50
N PRO A 200 -3.75 -2.61 18.74
CA PRO A 200 -2.40 -2.45 19.26
C PRO A 200 -2.12 -0.97 19.57
N ALA A 201 -1.23 -0.72 20.52
CA ALA A 201 -0.55 0.55 20.64
C ALA A 201 0.36 0.74 19.41
N VAL A 202 0.33 1.93 18.83
CA VAL A 202 1.05 2.27 17.60
C VAL A 202 1.88 3.53 17.80
N TRP A 203 3.18 3.42 17.56
CA TRP A 203 4.04 4.58 17.33
C TRP A 203 4.28 4.78 15.84
N TYR A 204 4.17 6.02 15.39
CA TYR A 204 4.32 6.44 14.01
C TYR A 204 5.63 7.18 13.83
N VAL A 205 6.29 6.96 12.69
CA VAL A 205 7.50 7.69 12.32
C VAL A 205 7.18 9.17 12.15
N THR A 206 7.77 10.02 12.98
CA THR A 206 7.68 11.49 12.90
C THR A 206 8.87 12.11 12.19
N LYS A 207 10.00 11.39 12.11
CA LYS A 207 11.19 11.87 11.41
C LYS A 207 11.96 10.74 10.76
N VAL A 208 12.43 10.98 9.54
CA VAL A 208 13.40 10.13 8.85
C VAL A 208 14.67 10.95 8.61
N THR A 209 15.82 10.43 9.02
CA THR A 209 17.13 11.05 8.73
C THR A 209 17.98 10.05 7.96
N ASP A 210 18.49 10.42 6.78
CA ASP A 210 19.39 9.55 6.02
C ASP A 210 20.84 9.63 6.51
N ARG A 211 21.71 8.81 5.92
CA ARG A 211 23.15 8.78 6.27
C ARG A 211 23.91 10.07 5.92
N ASN A 212 23.33 10.91 5.06
CA ASN A 212 23.90 12.18 4.61
C ASN A 212 23.40 13.36 5.47
N GLY A 213 22.48 13.12 6.41
CA GLY A 213 21.88 14.13 7.27
C GLY A 213 20.66 14.84 6.67
N ASN A 214 20.15 14.38 5.51
CA ASN A 214 18.89 14.88 4.97
C ASN A 214 17.74 14.38 5.85
N THR A 215 16.70 15.21 6.02
CA THR A 215 15.56 14.88 6.88
C THR A 215 14.23 14.96 6.15
N LEU A 216 13.30 14.10 6.56
CA LEU A 216 11.86 14.25 6.38
C LEU A 216 11.23 14.34 7.76
N ASP A 217 10.40 15.34 7.99
CA ASP A 217 9.59 15.51 9.18
C ASP A 217 8.11 15.27 8.80
N ILE A 218 7.45 14.36 9.53
CA ILE A 218 6.09 13.90 9.24
C ILE A 218 5.19 14.31 10.38
N SER A 219 4.16 15.09 10.06
CA SER A 219 3.16 15.59 11.00
C SER A 219 1.90 14.75 10.97
N TYR A 220 1.28 14.59 12.13
CA TYR A 220 0.08 13.80 12.30
C TYR A 220 -0.97 14.50 13.15
N VAL A 221 -2.23 14.14 12.97
CA VAL A 221 -3.34 14.48 13.85
C VAL A 221 -4.12 13.22 14.24
N PRO A 222 -4.70 13.14 15.45
CA PRO A 222 -5.55 12.01 15.82
C PRO A 222 -6.77 11.87 14.89
N THR A 223 -7.12 10.64 14.52
CA THR A 223 -8.34 10.34 13.74
C THR A 223 -9.63 10.64 14.49
N GLY A 224 -9.60 10.87 15.81
CA GLY A 224 -10.80 11.20 16.61
C GLY A 224 -11.61 12.38 16.07
N THR A 225 -10.99 13.27 15.29
CA THR A 225 -11.63 14.39 14.59
C THR A 225 -12.24 14.02 13.23
N LEU A 226 -11.88 12.86 12.68
CA LEU A 226 -12.24 12.36 11.34
C LEU A 226 -13.02 11.02 11.38
N GLY A 227 -13.32 10.51 12.58
CA GLY A 227 -14.01 9.24 12.82
C GLY A 227 -13.09 8.05 12.59
N GLY A 228 -12.43 7.56 13.64
CA GLY A 228 -11.53 6.41 13.58
C GLY A 228 -10.62 6.32 14.81
N MET A 229 -9.74 5.33 14.84
CA MET A 229 -8.66 5.19 15.84
C MET A 229 -7.31 5.32 15.13
N GLY A 230 -6.29 5.86 15.82
CA GLY A 230 -4.96 6.09 15.25
C GLY A 230 -4.64 7.55 14.90
N MET A 231 -3.62 7.71 14.05
CA MET A 231 -3.10 8.99 13.59
C MET A 231 -3.22 9.11 12.07
N VAL A 232 -3.56 10.30 11.59
CA VAL A 232 -3.62 10.67 10.18
C VAL A 232 -2.50 11.64 9.85
N MET A 233 -1.79 11.38 8.76
CA MET A 233 -0.69 12.24 8.30
C MET A 233 -1.23 13.55 7.74
N THR A 234 -0.74 14.71 8.19
CA THR A 234 -1.20 16.02 7.70
C THR A 234 -0.19 16.72 6.82
N GLN A 235 1.10 16.48 7.06
CA GLN A 235 2.17 17.11 6.30
C GLN A 235 3.42 16.25 6.31
N ILE A 236 4.18 16.29 5.23
CA ILE A 236 5.59 15.88 5.17
C ILE A 236 6.38 17.10 4.73
N SER A 237 7.40 17.48 5.47
CA SER A 237 8.36 18.50 5.10
C SER A 237 9.75 17.90 5.03
N ALA A 238 10.52 18.29 4.01
CA ALA A 238 11.91 17.90 3.88
C ALA A 238 12.82 19.03 4.37
N GLY A 239 14.00 18.70 4.88
CA GLY A 239 14.99 19.68 5.33
C GLY A 239 15.48 20.64 4.23
N ASP A 240 15.24 20.31 2.95
CA ASP A 240 15.54 21.14 1.78
C ASP A 240 14.37 22.04 1.34
N GLY A 241 13.26 22.06 2.06
CA GLY A 241 12.11 22.95 1.86
C GLY A 241 10.97 22.38 1.03
N ARG A 242 11.05 21.14 0.54
CA ARG A 242 9.89 20.47 -0.10
C ARG A 242 8.81 20.17 0.92
N ILE A 243 7.55 20.34 0.53
CA ILE A 243 6.39 20.11 1.40
C ILE A 243 5.30 19.38 0.63
N VAL A 244 4.71 18.37 1.25
CA VAL A 244 3.47 17.71 0.84
C VAL A 244 2.47 17.88 1.97
N THR A 245 1.27 18.36 1.66
CA THR A 245 0.19 18.56 2.63
C THR A 245 -1.01 17.71 2.25
N PHE A 246 -1.66 17.11 3.25
CA PHE A 246 -2.86 16.32 3.08
C PHE A 246 -4.06 17.12 3.54
N ALA A 247 -5.06 17.24 2.65
CA ALA A 247 -6.35 17.85 2.97
C ALA A 247 -7.40 16.77 3.17
N TYR A 248 -8.13 16.84 4.27
CA TYR A 248 -9.20 15.89 4.62
C TYR A 248 -10.53 16.63 4.63
N GLN A 249 -11.50 16.15 3.84
CA GLN A 249 -12.87 16.67 3.93
C GLN A 249 -13.54 16.06 5.18
N GLY A 250 -14.03 16.92 6.07
CA GLY A 250 -14.69 16.50 7.32
C GLY A 250 -13.92 16.83 8.61
N SER A 251 -12.69 17.36 8.53
CA SER A 251 -12.11 18.05 9.68
C SER A 251 -12.94 19.31 9.91
N SER A 252 -13.62 19.42 11.05
CA SER A 252 -14.34 20.62 11.46
C SER A 252 -13.41 21.84 11.37
N GLY A 253 -13.55 22.66 10.31
CA GLY A 253 -12.77 23.88 10.19
C GLY A 253 -12.62 24.48 8.79
N ASP A 254 -12.60 23.69 7.72
CA ASP A 254 -12.36 24.27 6.39
C ASP A 254 -13.25 23.64 5.30
N SER A 255 -14.26 24.42 4.89
CA SER A 255 -14.94 24.26 3.62
C SER A 255 -14.00 24.76 2.51
N VAL A 256 -13.20 23.87 1.92
CA VAL A 256 -12.49 24.19 0.68
C VAL A 256 -13.18 23.48 -0.48
N VAL A 257 -13.81 24.30 -1.32
CA VAL A 257 -14.39 23.92 -2.61
C VAL A 257 -13.28 23.36 -3.51
N PRO A 258 -13.47 22.19 -4.16
CA PRO A 258 -12.47 21.70 -5.12
C PRO A 258 -12.44 22.61 -6.35
N PRO A 259 -11.25 22.95 -6.90
CA PRO A 259 -11.18 23.46 -8.25
C PRO A 259 -11.47 22.30 -9.22
N LEU A 260 -12.36 22.62 -10.16
CA LEU A 260 -12.89 21.88 -11.31
C LEU A 260 -12.13 20.61 -11.76
#